data_AF-A0A4Y9ZLR7-F1
#
_entry.id   AF-A0A4Y9ZLR7-F1
#
_cell.length_a   1.000
_cell.length_b   1.000
_cell.length_c   1.000
_cell.angle_alpha   90.00
_cell.angle_beta   90.00
_cell.angle_gamma   90.00
#
_symmetry.space_group_name_H-M   'P 1'
#
loop_
_entity.id
_entity.type
_entity.pdbx_description
1 polymer ?
#
loop_
_entity_poly.entity_id
_entity_poly.type
_entity_poly.pdbx_seq_one_letter_code
_entity_poly.pdbx_strand_id
1 'polypeptide(L)'
;MRLNLLFREGRPLGAQGAPMRVVNILAFMSSPYALLNLQYSVLAMVGVGFGVCGSQVQDWPELFGRWADAWSVRQFWGRTWHQLIRRYTGDAGKALVSLFGFQRGTNASAYTQLYTAFLLSGLMHAGGDYMVTPAAFGSSIPFFVMQAVAITLEDGVIALGRRAGLRDGPAWRALGYCWVVAWFWWSVPSFVDWSLARGVGRSQALPLSLVESVGKWVGVL
;
A
#
# COMPACT_ATOMS: atom_id res chain seq x y z
N MET A 1 27.54 -0.21 -1.71
CA MET A 1 27.09 -0.80 -3.00
C MET A 1 25.61 -0.44 -3.15
N ARG A 2 25.08 -0.19 -4.35
CA ARG A 2 23.79 0.52 -4.53
C ARG A 2 22.61 -0.45 -4.42
N LEU A 3 21.54 -0.11 -3.69
CA LEU A 3 20.32 -0.94 -3.58
C LEU A 3 19.57 -1.13 -4.92
N ASN A 4 20.06 -0.57 -6.03
CA ASN A 4 19.24 -0.29 -7.20
C ASN A 4 19.95 -0.63 -8.52
N LEU A 5 20.38 -1.89 -8.68
CA LEU A 5 20.69 -2.40 -10.01
C LEU A 5 19.43 -2.72 -10.84
N LEU A 6 18.31 -3.03 -10.18
CA LEU A 6 16.99 -3.14 -10.83
C LEU A 6 16.45 -1.80 -11.37
N PHE A 7 16.96 -0.68 -10.85
CA PHE A 7 16.70 0.68 -11.34
C PHE A 7 17.93 1.29 -12.06
N ARG A 8 18.95 0.48 -12.39
CA ARG A 8 20.27 0.95 -12.91
C ARG A 8 20.16 1.79 -14.17
N GLU A 9 19.15 1.53 -14.99
CA GLU A 9 19.01 2.26 -16.25
C GLU A 9 18.31 3.62 -16.11
N GLY A 10 17.85 4.00 -14.91
CA GLY A 10 17.11 5.25 -14.74
C GLY A 10 15.80 5.30 -15.53
N ARG A 11 15.36 4.17 -16.11
CA ARG A 11 14.11 4.09 -16.87
C ARG A 11 12.92 4.10 -15.89
N PRO A 12 11.91 4.93 -16.13
CA PRO A 12 10.65 4.90 -15.40
C PRO A 12 10.08 3.46 -15.35
N LEU A 13 9.46 3.06 -14.24
CA LEU A 13 8.78 1.76 -14.12
C LEU A 13 7.76 1.58 -15.24
N GLY A 14 7.08 2.66 -15.64
CA GLY A 14 6.12 2.65 -16.74
C GLY A 14 6.71 2.23 -18.09
N ALA A 15 8.01 2.39 -18.29
CA ALA A 15 8.71 2.12 -19.56
C ALA A 15 9.35 0.72 -19.63
N GLN A 16 9.18 -0.11 -18.60
CA GLN A 16 9.79 -1.44 -18.51
C GLN A 16 8.88 -2.53 -19.07
N GLY A 17 9.48 -3.63 -19.55
CA GLY A 17 8.74 -4.81 -19.95
C GLY A 17 7.88 -5.36 -18.82
N ALA A 18 6.71 -5.94 -19.16
CA ALA A 18 5.71 -6.41 -18.19
C ALA A 18 6.28 -7.23 -17.00
N PRO A 19 7.13 -8.26 -17.19
CA PRO A 19 7.65 -9.05 -16.06
C PRO A 19 8.59 -8.24 -15.16
N MET A 20 9.48 -7.42 -15.73
CA MET A 20 10.40 -6.59 -14.95
C MET A 20 9.68 -5.53 -14.14
N ARG A 21 8.60 -4.95 -14.68
CA ARG A 21 7.76 -4.01 -13.94
C ARG A 21 7.11 -4.65 -12.72
N VAL A 22 6.63 -5.89 -12.82
CA VAL A 22 6.08 -6.63 -11.66
C VAL A 22 7.17 -6.84 -10.60
N VAL A 23 8.35 -7.35 -11.00
CA VAL A 23 9.47 -7.58 -10.08
C VAL A 23 9.87 -6.30 -9.36
N ASN A 24 9.97 -5.19 -10.08
CA ASN A 24 10.38 -3.91 -9.51
C ASN A 24 9.31 -3.29 -8.60
N ILE A 25 8.03 -3.46 -8.91
CA ILE A 25 6.94 -3.06 -8.01
C ILE A 25 6.98 -3.90 -6.72
N LEU A 26 7.18 -5.21 -6.82
CA LEU A 26 7.30 -6.08 -5.64
C LEU A 26 8.52 -5.71 -4.78
N ALA A 27 9.68 -5.47 -5.40
CA ALA A 27 10.87 -5.02 -4.70
C ALA A 27 10.63 -3.66 -4.02
N PHE A 28 10.02 -2.71 -4.74
CA PHE A 28 9.66 -1.40 -4.19
C PHE A 28 8.70 -1.52 -3.01
N MET A 29 7.68 -2.38 -3.08
CA MET A 29 6.71 -2.60 -2.00
C MET A 29 7.30 -3.39 -0.81
N SER A 30 8.26 -4.28 -1.03
CA SER A 30 8.92 -5.02 0.05
C SER A 30 9.76 -4.13 0.98
N SER A 31 10.29 -3.02 0.45
CA SER A 31 11.14 -2.09 1.20
C SER A 31 10.38 -1.38 2.35
N PRO A 32 9.25 -0.68 2.11
CA PRO A 32 8.45 -0.11 3.18
C PRO A 32 7.83 -1.18 4.07
N TYR A 33 7.46 -2.35 3.54
CA TYR A 33 6.98 -3.47 4.36
C TYR A 33 8.02 -3.87 5.41
N ALA A 34 9.26 -4.12 4.99
CA ALA A 34 10.34 -4.53 5.89
C ALA A 34 10.69 -3.42 6.88
N LEU A 35 10.79 -2.17 6.41
CA LEU A 35 11.17 -1.03 7.25
C LEU A 35 10.12 -0.76 8.33
N LEU A 36 8.83 -0.76 7.97
CA LEU A 36 7.74 -0.55 8.94
C LEU A 36 7.70 -1.67 9.98
N ASN A 37 7.82 -2.94 9.56
CA ASN A 37 7.89 -4.06 10.51
C ASN A 37 9.09 -3.93 11.43
N LEU A 38 10.28 -3.61 10.91
CA LEU A 38 11.48 -3.44 11.73
C LEU A 38 11.30 -2.32 12.77
N GLN A 39 10.83 -1.15 12.35
CA GLN A 39 10.58 -0.02 13.24
C GLN A 39 9.55 -0.38 14.31
N TYR A 40 8.47 -1.03 13.91
CA TYR A 40 7.41 -1.46 14.82
C TYR A 40 7.89 -2.52 15.82
N SER A 41 8.64 -3.52 15.37
CA SER A 41 9.22 -4.54 16.25
C SER A 41 10.21 -3.93 17.25
N VAL A 42 11.05 -2.97 16.83
CA VAL A 42 11.96 -2.27 17.74
C VAL A 42 11.18 -1.48 18.79
N LEU A 43 10.16 -0.74 18.38
CA LEU A 43 9.31 0.01 19.31
C LEU A 43 8.55 -0.91 20.27
N ALA A 44 8.03 -2.06 19.79
CA ALA A 44 7.37 -3.06 20.61
C ALA A 44 8.33 -3.67 21.64
N MET A 45 9.55 -4.04 21.22
CA MET A 45 10.56 -4.59 22.12
C MET A 45 10.95 -3.61 23.21
N VAL A 46 11.17 -2.33 22.87
CA VAL A 46 11.47 -1.28 23.84
C VAL A 46 10.26 -1.05 24.76
N GLY A 47 9.07 -0.92 24.18
CA GLY A 47 7.84 -0.64 24.93
C GLY A 47 7.53 -1.72 25.96
N VAL A 48 7.53 -2.99 25.54
CA VAL A 48 7.26 -4.14 26.41
C VAL A 48 8.44 -4.41 27.34
N GLY A 49 9.68 -4.38 26.82
CA GLY A 49 10.88 -4.72 27.58
C GLY A 49 11.17 -3.77 28.73
N PHE A 50 10.91 -2.47 28.55
CA PHE A 50 11.07 -1.46 29.60
C PHE A 50 9.76 -1.08 30.30
N GLY A 51 8.64 -1.74 29.97
CA GLY A 51 7.34 -1.43 30.55
C GLY A 51 6.83 -0.01 30.28
N VAL A 52 7.23 0.59 29.15
CA VAL A 52 6.83 1.96 28.77
C VAL A 52 5.31 2.03 28.66
N CYS A 53 4.70 2.91 29.44
CA CYS A 53 3.25 3.08 29.51
C CYS A 53 2.48 1.77 29.84
N GLY A 54 3.13 0.80 30.49
CA GLY A 54 2.52 -0.51 30.78
C GLY A 54 2.27 -1.38 29.55
N SER A 55 2.98 -1.13 28.44
CA SER A 55 2.80 -1.86 27.18
C SER A 55 2.99 -3.37 27.34
N GLN A 56 2.06 -4.14 26.79
CA GLN A 56 2.09 -5.60 26.74
C GLN A 56 2.16 -6.08 25.29
N VAL A 57 2.62 -7.32 25.06
CA VAL A 57 2.75 -7.88 23.70
C VAL A 57 1.45 -7.79 22.90
N GLN A 58 0.30 -7.98 23.56
CA GLN A 58 -1.02 -7.90 22.96
C GLN A 58 -1.45 -6.49 22.50
N ASP A 59 -0.80 -5.44 23.01
CA ASP A 59 -1.03 -4.05 22.58
C ASP A 59 -0.36 -3.75 21.23
N TRP A 60 0.46 -4.67 20.74
CA TRP A 60 1.23 -4.54 19.49
C TRP A 60 0.74 -5.55 18.43
N PRO A 61 -0.48 -5.39 17.88
CA PRO A 61 -1.00 -6.28 16.85
C PRO A 61 -0.18 -6.23 15.56
N GLU A 62 -0.29 -7.27 14.73
CA GLU A 62 0.41 -7.33 13.45
C GLU A 62 0.09 -6.12 12.55
N LEU A 63 1.14 -5.46 12.05
CA LEU A 63 0.99 -4.31 11.14
C LEU A 63 0.38 -4.68 9.79
N PHE A 64 0.62 -5.91 9.35
CA PHE A 64 0.18 -6.44 8.08
C PHE A 64 -0.61 -7.71 8.34
N GLY A 65 -1.76 -7.84 7.67
CA GLY A 65 -2.56 -9.04 7.74
C GLY A 65 -2.09 -10.11 6.76
N ARG A 66 -2.91 -11.15 6.64
CA ARG A 66 -2.66 -12.28 5.74
C ARG A 66 -2.72 -11.86 4.27
N TRP A 67 -1.70 -12.23 3.52
CA TRP A 67 -1.65 -12.06 2.05
C TRP A 67 -2.65 -12.96 1.30
N ALA A 68 -3.04 -14.09 1.92
CA ALA A 68 -4.08 -14.98 1.40
C ALA A 68 -5.48 -14.32 1.32
N ASP A 69 -5.65 -13.14 1.92
CA ASP A 69 -6.92 -12.39 1.88
C ASP A 69 -6.88 -11.25 0.85
N ALA A 70 -5.72 -10.98 0.21
CA ALA A 70 -5.51 -9.83 -0.67
C ALA A 70 -5.94 -10.05 -2.15
N TRP A 71 -7.04 -10.77 -2.39
CA TRP A 71 -7.53 -11.04 -3.76
C TRP A 71 -8.39 -9.91 -4.34
N SER A 72 -8.58 -8.81 -3.62
CA SER A 72 -9.25 -7.60 -4.13
C SER A 72 -8.53 -6.37 -3.62
N VAL A 73 -8.57 -5.25 -4.34
CA VAL A 73 -7.91 -4.00 -3.95
C VAL A 73 -8.47 -3.52 -2.60
N ARG A 74 -9.78 -3.68 -2.39
CA ARG A 74 -10.42 -3.40 -1.10
C ARG A 74 -9.83 -4.23 0.03
N GLN A 75 -9.59 -5.52 -0.19
CA GLN A 75 -9.05 -6.40 0.85
C GLN A 75 -7.56 -6.20 1.07
N PHE A 76 -6.80 -5.93 0.00
CA PHE A 76 -5.40 -5.57 0.10
C PHE A 76 -5.22 -4.38 1.07
N TRP A 77 -5.90 -3.25 0.84
CA TRP A 77 -5.78 -2.08 1.72
C TRP A 77 -6.53 -2.25 3.05
N GLY A 78 -7.68 -2.92 3.03
CA GLY A 78 -8.57 -3.02 4.18
C GLY A 78 -8.30 -4.18 5.13
N ARG A 79 -7.36 -5.09 4.82
CA ARG A 79 -7.06 -6.26 5.65
C ARG A 79 -5.58 -6.63 5.68
N THR A 80 -4.85 -6.41 4.59
CA THR A 80 -3.49 -6.92 4.47
C THR A 80 -2.44 -5.83 4.67
N TRP A 81 -2.58 -4.68 4.02
CA TRP A 81 -1.55 -3.66 3.96
C TRP A 81 -1.65 -2.63 5.09
N HIS A 82 -0.56 -2.41 5.84
CA HIS A 82 -0.35 -1.31 6.79
C HIS A 82 -1.60 -0.87 7.59
N GLN A 83 -1.97 -1.64 8.61
CA GLN A 83 -3.21 -1.46 9.35
C GLN A 83 -3.16 -0.39 10.47
N LEU A 84 -1.97 0.12 10.83
CA LEU A 84 -1.79 1.06 11.95
C LEU A 84 -2.58 2.36 11.78
N ILE A 85 -2.60 2.90 10.56
CA ILE A 85 -3.25 4.19 10.26
C ILE A 85 -4.78 4.10 10.23
N ARG A 86 -5.33 2.89 10.16
CA ARG A 86 -6.75 2.65 9.89
C ARG A 86 -7.67 3.24 10.95
N ARG A 87 -7.25 3.21 12.22
CA ARG A 87 -8.01 3.79 13.33
C ARG A 87 -8.21 5.28 13.12
N TYR A 88 -7.12 6.02 12.89
CA TYR A 88 -7.13 7.46 12.70
C TYR A 88 -7.95 7.87 11.47
N THR A 89 -7.71 7.21 10.33
CA THR A 89 -8.46 7.48 9.11
C THR A 89 -9.94 7.12 9.23
N GLY A 90 -10.25 6.06 9.98
CA GLY A 90 -11.61 5.59 10.21
C GLY A 90 -12.41 6.54 11.11
N ASP A 91 -11.79 7.07 12.16
CA ASP A 91 -12.46 8.02 13.06
C ASP A 91 -12.77 9.35 12.36
N ALA A 92 -11.85 9.85 11.52
CA ALA A 92 -12.12 11.01 10.65
C ALA A 92 -13.27 10.73 9.65
N GLY A 93 -13.29 9.54 9.04
CA GLY A 93 -14.38 9.13 8.16
C GLY A 93 -15.74 9.08 8.87
N LYS A 94 -15.78 8.54 10.10
CA LYS A 94 -17.01 8.52 10.92
C LYS A 94 -17.47 9.93 11.29
N ALA A 95 -16.54 10.85 11.58
CA ALA A 95 -16.87 12.24 11.87
C ALA A 95 -17.54 12.90 10.65
N LEU A 96 -17.01 12.70 9.44
CA LEU A 96 -17.64 13.22 8.22
C LEU A 96 -18.99 12.58 7.92
N VAL A 97 -19.13 11.26 8.12
CA VAL A 97 -20.43 10.57 8.02
C VAL A 97 -21.47 11.19 8.95
N SER A 98 -21.07 11.52 10.19
CA SER A 98 -21.95 12.18 11.16
C SER A 98 -22.28 13.61 10.73
N LEU A 99 -21.30 14.36 10.23
CA LEU A 99 -21.47 15.74 9.76
C LEU A 99 -22.46 15.84 8.60
N PHE A 100 -22.39 14.90 7.65
CA PHE A 100 -23.31 14.86 6.50
C PHE A 100 -24.64 14.15 6.80
N GLY A 101 -24.85 13.64 8.02
CA GLY A 101 -26.08 12.96 8.41
C GLY A 101 -26.30 11.62 7.69
N PHE A 102 -25.25 10.97 7.21
CA PHE A 102 -25.38 9.69 6.51
C PHE A 102 -25.70 8.55 7.48
N GLN A 103 -26.74 7.77 7.16
CA GLN A 103 -27.11 6.60 7.94
C GLN A 103 -26.02 5.52 7.85
N ARG A 104 -25.67 4.94 9.01
CA ARG A 104 -24.70 3.84 9.09
C ARG A 104 -25.21 2.64 8.28
N GLY A 105 -24.29 1.95 7.60
CA GLY A 105 -24.60 0.80 6.75
C GLY A 105 -25.04 1.15 5.32
N THR A 106 -25.21 2.43 5.00
CA THR A 106 -25.49 2.87 3.62
C THR A 106 -24.21 2.97 2.78
N ASN A 107 -24.35 2.92 1.45
CA ASN A 107 -23.25 3.17 0.52
C ASN A 107 -22.66 4.58 0.70
N ALA A 108 -23.49 5.59 0.99
CA ALA A 108 -23.02 6.94 1.27
C ALA A 108 -22.06 6.94 2.48
N SER A 109 -22.44 6.26 3.57
CA SER A 109 -21.60 6.12 4.75
C SER A 109 -20.29 5.35 4.46
N ALA A 110 -20.39 4.23 3.73
CA ALA A 110 -19.24 3.38 3.42
C ALA A 110 -18.22 4.09 2.51
N TYR A 111 -18.68 4.73 1.44
CA TYR A 111 -17.79 5.41 0.50
C TYR A 111 -17.26 6.73 1.05
N THR A 112 -18.02 7.46 1.88
CA THR A 112 -17.47 8.64 2.57
C THR A 112 -16.26 8.26 3.42
N GLN A 113 -16.36 7.19 4.20
CA GLN A 113 -15.24 6.68 5.00
C GLN A 113 -14.08 6.21 4.12
N LEU A 114 -14.36 5.50 3.02
CA LEU A 114 -13.35 5.02 2.08
C LEU A 114 -12.54 6.17 1.47
N TYR A 115 -13.21 7.15 0.88
CA TYR A 115 -12.54 8.28 0.22
C TYR A 115 -11.82 9.17 1.24
N THR A 116 -12.39 9.35 2.43
CA THR A 116 -11.71 10.06 3.52
C THR A 116 -10.41 9.37 3.89
N ALA A 117 -10.43 8.04 4.07
CA ALA A 117 -9.24 7.30 4.47
C ALA A 117 -8.11 7.40 3.43
N PHE A 118 -8.44 7.29 2.15
CA PHE A 118 -7.45 7.43 1.09
C PHE A 118 -6.96 8.87 0.90
N LEU A 119 -7.85 9.87 1.02
CA LEU A 119 -7.44 11.27 0.96
C LEU A 119 -6.47 11.62 2.09
N LEU A 120 -6.79 11.22 3.33
CA LEU A 120 -5.89 11.41 4.48
C LEU A 120 -4.57 10.67 4.30
N SER A 121 -4.59 9.46 3.75
CA SER A 121 -3.35 8.73 3.42
C SER A 121 -2.50 9.50 2.40
N GLY A 122 -3.13 10.06 1.36
CA GLY A 122 -2.44 10.92 0.39
C GLY A 122 -1.84 12.18 1.00
N LEU A 123 -2.56 12.84 1.93
CA LEU A 123 -2.06 14.00 2.65
C LEU A 123 -0.87 13.66 3.56
N MET A 124 -0.90 12.50 4.23
CA MET A 124 0.24 12.02 5.02
C MET A 124 1.48 11.79 4.13
N HIS A 125 1.28 11.24 2.93
CA HIS A 125 2.37 11.05 1.96
C HIS A 125 2.86 12.34 1.31
N ALA A 126 2.02 13.39 1.23
CA ALA A 126 2.43 14.70 0.73
C ALA A 126 3.59 15.32 1.55
N GLY A 127 3.70 14.99 2.83
CA GLY A 127 4.87 15.35 3.64
C GLY A 127 6.16 14.70 3.14
N GLY A 128 6.09 13.44 2.71
CA GLY A 128 7.19 12.76 2.03
C GLY A 128 7.52 13.41 0.68
N ASP A 129 6.49 13.82 -0.08
CA ASP A 129 6.70 14.53 -1.34
C ASP A 129 7.48 15.84 -1.12
N TYR A 130 7.12 16.60 -0.09
CA TYR A 130 7.80 17.83 0.30
C TYR A 130 9.27 17.60 0.66
N MET A 131 9.57 16.48 1.34
CA MET A 131 10.95 16.10 1.68
C MET A 131 11.80 15.76 0.45
N VAL A 132 11.19 15.28 -0.64
CA VAL A 132 11.89 15.10 -1.93
C VAL A 132 12.17 16.47 -2.55
N THR A 133 11.13 17.30 -2.67
CA THR A 133 11.26 18.71 -3.05
C THR A 133 9.97 19.45 -2.69
N PRO A 134 10.03 20.70 -2.20
CA PRO A 134 8.83 21.47 -1.88
C PRO A 134 7.81 21.56 -3.02
N ALA A 135 8.30 21.64 -4.27
CA ALA A 135 7.45 21.73 -5.47
C ALA A 135 6.67 20.44 -5.78
N ALA A 136 7.00 19.30 -5.15
CA ALA A 136 6.31 18.04 -5.34
C ALA A 136 5.17 17.81 -4.33
N PHE A 137 4.93 18.72 -3.38
CA PHE A 137 3.88 18.56 -2.38
C PHE A 137 2.53 18.16 -3.02
N GLY A 138 2.01 17.00 -2.61
CA GLY A 138 0.74 16.47 -3.11
C GLY A 138 0.84 15.62 -4.37
N SER A 139 2.03 15.37 -4.91
CA SER A 139 2.25 14.46 -6.07
C SER A 139 1.72 13.05 -5.82
N SER A 140 1.69 12.62 -4.57
CA SER A 140 1.19 11.31 -4.16
C SER A 140 -0.34 11.24 -4.02
N ILE A 141 -1.04 12.37 -3.83
CA ILE A 141 -2.49 12.40 -3.56
C ILE A 141 -3.31 11.70 -4.66
N PRO A 142 -3.07 11.94 -5.97
CA PRO A 142 -3.83 11.29 -7.03
C PRO A 142 -3.79 9.76 -6.96
N PHE A 143 -2.64 9.16 -6.62
CA PHE A 143 -2.48 7.71 -6.48
C PHE A 143 -3.39 7.14 -5.40
N PHE A 144 -3.47 7.80 -4.23
CA PHE A 144 -4.31 7.33 -3.13
C PHE A 144 -5.80 7.49 -3.43
N VAL A 145 -6.22 8.64 -3.96
CA VAL A 145 -7.62 8.86 -4.36
C VAL A 145 -8.06 7.83 -5.42
N MET A 146 -7.18 7.52 -6.37
CA MET A 146 -7.37 6.48 -7.36
C MET A 146 -7.67 5.10 -6.75
N GLN A 147 -7.09 4.75 -5.59
CA GLN A 147 -7.40 3.47 -4.93
C GLN A 147 -8.86 3.42 -4.46
N ALA A 148 -9.39 4.52 -3.93
CA ALA A 148 -10.80 4.61 -3.54
C ALA A 148 -11.73 4.44 -4.76
N VAL A 149 -11.39 5.06 -5.88
CA VAL A 149 -12.13 4.92 -7.14
C VAL A 149 -12.13 3.48 -7.64
N ALA A 150 -10.95 2.83 -7.68
CA ALA A 150 -10.86 1.42 -8.08
C ALA A 150 -11.65 0.50 -7.17
N ILE A 151 -11.65 0.75 -5.86
CA ILE A 151 -12.44 -0.04 -4.91
C ILE A 151 -13.94 0.15 -5.18
N THR A 152 -14.41 1.37 -5.45
CA THR A 152 -15.82 1.59 -5.81
C THR A 152 -16.22 0.86 -7.09
N LEU A 153 -15.36 0.86 -8.12
CA LEU A 153 -15.59 0.12 -9.36
C LEU A 153 -15.54 -1.41 -9.13
N GLU A 154 -14.55 -1.88 -8.38
CA GLU A 154 -14.39 -3.28 -7.98
C GLU A 154 -15.63 -3.80 -7.23
N ASP A 155 -16.15 -3.03 -6.27
CA ASP A 155 -17.37 -3.40 -5.55
C ASP A 155 -18.57 -3.52 -6.49
N GLY A 156 -18.68 -2.62 -7.48
CA GLY A 156 -19.70 -2.67 -8.53
C GLY A 156 -19.59 -3.95 -9.37
N VAL A 157 -18.39 -4.28 -9.84
CA VAL A 157 -18.12 -5.51 -10.63
C VAL A 157 -18.42 -6.75 -9.80
N ILE A 158 -17.98 -6.80 -8.54
CA ILE A 158 -18.25 -7.93 -7.64
C ILE A 158 -19.76 -8.07 -7.40
N ALA A 159 -20.48 -6.97 -7.19
CA ALA A 159 -21.92 -6.98 -6.99
C ALA A 159 -22.67 -7.49 -8.23
N LEU A 160 -22.27 -7.05 -9.43
CA LEU A 160 -22.84 -7.53 -10.70
C LEU A 160 -22.52 -9.02 -10.93
N GLY A 161 -21.29 -9.45 -10.69
CA GLY A 161 -20.89 -10.85 -10.80
C GLY A 161 -21.70 -11.76 -9.89
N ARG A 162 -21.91 -11.35 -8.63
CA ARG A 162 -22.78 -12.07 -7.68
C ARG A 162 -24.23 -12.15 -8.16
N ARG A 163 -24.77 -11.06 -8.72
CA ARG A 163 -26.13 -11.05 -9.31
C ARG A 163 -26.23 -11.96 -10.54
N ALA A 164 -25.15 -12.11 -11.31
CA ALA A 164 -25.06 -13.05 -12.42
C ALA A 164 -24.82 -14.51 -11.99
N GLY A 165 -24.81 -14.80 -10.69
CA GLY A 165 -24.64 -16.16 -10.16
C GLY A 165 -23.20 -16.60 -9.95
N LEU A 166 -22.21 -15.72 -10.14
CA LEU A 166 -20.81 -16.03 -9.83
C LEU A 166 -20.64 -16.16 -8.30
N ARG A 167 -20.02 -17.26 -7.88
CA ARG A 167 -19.82 -17.60 -6.46
C ARG A 167 -18.36 -17.39 -6.07
N ASP A 168 -18.14 -17.09 -4.80
CA ASP A 168 -16.79 -17.13 -4.23
C ASP A 168 -16.24 -18.57 -4.32
N GLY A 169 -14.98 -18.69 -4.68
CA GLY A 169 -14.30 -19.96 -4.94
C GLY A 169 -12.88 -19.74 -5.46
N PRO A 170 -12.08 -20.81 -5.61
CA PRO A 170 -10.67 -20.69 -5.99
C PRO A 170 -10.45 -19.92 -7.30
N ALA A 171 -11.26 -20.18 -8.33
CA ALA A 171 -11.17 -19.48 -9.62
C ALA A 171 -11.54 -17.99 -9.51
N TRP A 172 -12.58 -17.66 -8.73
CA TRP A 172 -12.98 -16.28 -8.48
C TRP A 172 -11.89 -15.48 -7.76
N ARG A 173 -11.26 -16.10 -6.75
CA ARG A 173 -10.14 -15.50 -6.02
C ARG A 173 -8.89 -15.37 -6.89
N ALA A 174 -8.59 -16.37 -7.73
CA ALA A 174 -7.48 -16.30 -8.69
C ALA A 174 -7.65 -15.12 -9.66
N LEU A 175 -8.85 -14.94 -10.22
CA LEU A 175 -9.17 -13.77 -11.04
C LEU A 175 -8.98 -12.46 -10.25
N GLY A 176 -9.42 -12.42 -9.00
CA GLY A 176 -9.20 -11.30 -8.10
C GLY A 176 -7.72 -10.97 -7.90
N TYR A 177 -6.87 -11.97 -7.66
CA TYR A 177 -5.42 -11.76 -7.57
C TYR A 177 -4.83 -11.21 -8.87
N CYS A 178 -5.24 -11.74 -10.03
CA CYS A 178 -4.83 -11.20 -11.32
C CYS A 178 -5.24 -9.72 -11.46
N TRP A 179 -6.45 -9.37 -11.03
CA TRP A 179 -6.94 -8.00 -11.00
C TRP A 179 -6.09 -7.10 -10.08
N VAL A 180 -5.79 -7.53 -8.85
CA VAL A 180 -4.94 -6.78 -7.91
C VAL A 180 -3.54 -6.54 -8.49
N VAL A 181 -2.93 -7.58 -9.08
CA VAL A 181 -1.62 -7.46 -9.72
C VAL A 181 -1.68 -6.49 -10.91
N ALA A 182 -2.69 -6.61 -11.78
CA ALA A 182 -2.86 -5.71 -12.92
C ALA A 182 -3.09 -4.25 -12.49
N TRP A 183 -3.89 -4.04 -11.44
CA TRP A 183 -4.18 -2.73 -10.88
C TRP A 183 -2.92 -2.04 -10.35
N PHE A 184 -2.12 -2.75 -9.53
CA PHE A 184 -0.87 -2.19 -9.01
C PHE A 184 0.21 -2.09 -10.09
N TRP A 185 0.26 -3.04 -11.02
CA TRP A 185 1.12 -2.94 -12.19
C TRP A 185 0.88 -1.61 -12.90
N TRP A 186 -0.37 -1.25 -13.18
CA TRP A 186 -0.73 -0.01 -13.85
C TRP A 186 -0.55 1.25 -12.98
N SER A 187 -1.04 1.24 -11.74
CA SER A 187 -1.12 2.45 -10.89
C SER A 187 0.18 2.83 -10.19
N VAL A 188 1.01 1.88 -9.75
CA VAL A 188 2.21 2.19 -8.93
C VAL A 188 3.21 3.10 -9.63
N PRO A 189 3.46 3.01 -10.95
CA PRO A 189 4.41 3.93 -11.60
C PRO A 189 4.01 5.40 -11.51
N SER A 190 2.70 5.72 -11.50
CA SER A 190 2.25 7.10 -11.27
C SER A 190 2.66 7.66 -9.90
N PHE A 191 2.81 6.78 -8.91
CA PHE A 191 3.22 7.12 -7.55
C PHE A 191 4.75 7.17 -7.39
N VAL A 192 5.48 6.36 -8.14
CA VAL A 192 6.90 6.10 -7.87
C VAL A 192 7.83 6.81 -8.86
N ASP A 193 7.48 6.87 -10.14
CA ASP A 193 8.40 7.29 -11.21
C ASP A 193 8.89 8.74 -11.04
N TRP A 194 8.00 9.65 -10.61
CA TRP A 194 8.37 11.05 -10.38
C TRP A 194 9.40 11.22 -9.27
N SER A 195 9.34 10.34 -8.25
CA SER A 195 10.25 10.36 -7.09
C SER A 195 11.60 9.72 -7.45
N LEU A 196 11.57 8.62 -8.20
CA LEU A 196 12.78 7.96 -8.72
C LEU A 196 13.56 8.87 -9.67
N ALA A 197 12.85 9.60 -10.54
CA ALA A 197 13.46 10.59 -11.43
C ALA A 197 14.22 11.69 -10.67
N ARG A 198 13.81 11.96 -9.43
CA ARG A 198 14.45 12.91 -8.51
C ARG A 198 15.50 12.28 -7.60
N GLY A 199 15.83 11.00 -7.81
CA GLY A 199 16.90 10.30 -7.11
C GLY A 199 16.50 9.60 -5.81
N VAL A 200 15.21 9.55 -5.48
CA VAL A 200 14.72 8.75 -4.36
C VAL A 200 15.05 7.27 -4.59
N GLY A 201 15.48 6.58 -3.53
CA GLY A 201 15.87 5.17 -3.60
C GLY A 201 17.31 4.91 -4.10
N ARG A 202 18.08 5.95 -4.49
CA ARG A 202 19.49 5.75 -4.90
C ARG A 202 20.42 5.35 -3.74
N SER A 203 20.03 5.63 -2.50
CA SER A 203 20.74 5.23 -1.28
C SER A 203 20.22 3.91 -0.72
N GLN A 204 21.11 3.13 -0.08
CA GLN A 204 20.68 1.93 0.63
C GLN A 204 19.92 2.30 1.91
N ALA A 205 18.74 1.70 2.12
CA ALA A 205 17.98 1.87 3.36
C ALA A 205 18.58 1.08 4.52
N LEU A 206 19.24 -0.05 4.23
CA LEU A 206 19.94 -0.90 5.20
C LEU A 206 21.32 -1.28 4.65
N PRO A 207 22.33 -1.49 5.51
CA PRO A 207 23.69 -1.86 5.09
C PRO A 207 23.77 -3.25 4.41
N LEU A 208 22.74 -4.08 4.56
CA LEU A 208 22.59 -5.40 3.91
C LEU A 208 21.25 -5.47 3.18
N SER A 209 21.24 -5.94 1.92
CA SER A 209 20.04 -6.08 1.09
C SER A 209 19.83 -7.55 0.69
N LEU A 210 18.78 -8.18 1.23
CA LEU A 210 18.39 -9.55 0.86
C LEU A 210 18.02 -9.67 -0.63
N VAL A 211 17.35 -8.65 -1.18
CA VAL A 211 16.99 -8.59 -2.60
C VAL A 211 18.24 -8.58 -3.48
N GLU A 212 19.28 -7.87 -3.05
CA GLU A 212 20.57 -7.86 -3.75
C GLU A 212 21.27 -9.22 -3.67
N SER A 213 21.25 -9.86 -2.51
CA SER A 213 21.84 -11.20 -2.34
C SER A 213 21.14 -12.26 -3.18
N VAL A 214 19.80 -12.26 -3.20
CA VAL A 214 19.00 -13.19 -4.01
C VAL A 214 19.21 -12.91 -5.49
N GLY A 215 19.15 -11.66 -5.93
CA GLY A 215 19.32 -11.31 -7.33
C GLY A 215 20.69 -11.72 -7.90
N LYS A 216 21.77 -11.60 -7.12
CA LYS A 216 23.10 -12.11 -7.49
C LYS A 216 23.11 -13.64 -7.59
N TRP A 217 22.43 -14.31 -6.66
CA TRP A 217 22.36 -15.77 -6.60
C TRP A 217 21.60 -16.38 -7.78
N VAL A 218 20.52 -15.73 -8.23
CA VAL A 218 19.74 -16.15 -9.42
C VAL A 218 20.23 -15.55 -10.75
N GLY A 219 21.37 -14.84 -10.75
CA GLY A 219 22.00 -14.33 -11.98
C GLY A 219 21.23 -13.20 -12.69
N VAL A 220 20.36 -12.50 -11.98
CA VAL A 220 19.61 -11.33 -12.48
C VAL A 220 20.22 -10.00 -12.02
N LEU A 221 21.31 -10.05 -11.23
CA LEU A 221 22.15 -8.94 -10.77
C LEU A 221 23.63 -9.25 -10.95
#